data_AF-A0A2G2LXA0-F1
#
_entry.id   AF-A0A2G2LXA0-F1
#
_cell.length_a   1.000
_cell.length_b   1.000
_cell.length_c   1.000
_cell.angle_alpha   90.00
_cell.angle_beta   90.00
_cell.angle_gamma   90.00
#
_symmetry.space_group_name_H-M   'P 1'
#
loop_
_entity.id
_entity.type
_entity.pdbx_description
1 polymer ?
#
loop_
_entity_poly.entity_id
_entity_poly.type
_entity_poly.pdbx_seq_one_letter_code
_entity_poly.pdbx_strand_id
1 'polypeptide(L)'
;MMRTRTFHTLIALTVLVNVALGITNWVITPQYAWRWFAGIMYMPSMWIFVIWALNRRPLSQYSITERRFFIVSVLSASLLIFLAFSLRVIEHFDVFNMAAIDRAWGIGIGLFLAALGNTLPKVLGPLSAKQCAGSEKQSVQRFAGWAFALAGLMYAVLWMFASIKLADAISIYIVMAALALVVLRYLWAMRPRII
;
A
#
# COMPACT_ATOMS: atom_id res chain seq x y z
N MET A 1 -1.40 20.19 13.62
CA MET A 1 -2.57 19.57 12.95
C MET A 1 -2.56 20.03 11.49
N MET A 2 -2.40 19.14 10.50
CA MET A 2 -2.32 19.57 9.09
C MET A 2 -3.70 20.04 8.60
N ARG A 3 -3.76 21.26 8.06
CA ARG A 3 -4.99 21.87 7.50
C ARG A 3 -5.44 21.03 6.30
N THR A 4 -6.75 20.78 6.16
CA THR A 4 -7.33 19.94 5.08
C THR A 4 -6.87 20.37 3.69
N ARG A 5 -6.74 21.68 3.45
CA ARG A 5 -6.19 22.22 2.19
C ARG A 5 -4.76 21.74 1.91
N THR A 6 -3.86 21.81 2.88
CA THR A 6 -2.46 21.36 2.73
C THR A 6 -2.39 19.88 2.36
N PHE A 7 -3.25 19.05 2.96
CA PHE A 7 -3.32 17.62 2.64
C PHE A 7 -3.75 17.36 1.20
N HIS A 8 -4.81 18.02 0.73
CA HIS A 8 -5.25 17.91 -0.66
C HIS A 8 -4.20 18.38 -1.65
N THR A 9 -3.51 19.50 -1.37
CA THR A 9 -2.43 20.03 -2.21
C THR A 9 -1.25 19.06 -2.29
N LEU A 10 -0.82 18.49 -1.16
CA LEU A 10 0.29 17.51 -1.15
C LEU A 10 -0.05 16.28 -1.98
N ILE A 11 -1.26 15.73 -1.83
CA ILE A 11 -1.68 14.57 -2.62
C ILE A 11 -1.74 14.93 -4.10
N ALA A 12 -2.38 16.05 -4.46
CA ALA A 12 -2.46 16.50 -5.85
C ALA A 12 -1.07 16.63 -6.48
N LEU A 13 -0.11 17.20 -5.76
CA LEU A 13 1.29 17.28 -6.20
C LEU A 13 1.87 15.88 -6.45
N THR A 14 1.70 14.94 -5.51
CA THR A 14 2.22 13.57 -5.69
C THR A 14 1.57 12.85 -6.88
N VAL A 15 0.28 13.08 -7.13
CA VAL A 15 -0.42 12.52 -8.30
C VAL A 15 0.17 13.09 -9.58
N LEU A 16 0.32 14.41 -9.68
CA LEU A 16 0.88 15.07 -10.86
C LEU A 16 2.31 14.58 -11.16
N VAL A 17 3.15 14.46 -10.14
CA VAL A 17 4.53 13.94 -10.31
C VAL A 17 4.51 12.49 -10.82
N ASN A 18 3.68 11.62 -10.24
CA ASN A 18 3.58 10.22 -10.68
C ASN A 18 3.01 10.11 -12.11
N VAL A 19 2.04 10.95 -12.47
CA VAL A 19 1.48 11.01 -13.83
C VAL A 19 2.55 11.45 -14.82
N ALA A 20 3.31 12.51 -14.51
CA ALA A 20 4.39 12.99 -15.36
C ALA A 20 5.45 11.90 -15.59
N LEU A 21 5.91 11.24 -14.51
CA LEU A 21 6.85 10.12 -14.62
C LEU A 21 6.28 8.93 -15.40
N GLY A 22 5.01 8.61 -15.24
CA GLY A 22 4.34 7.55 -15.99
C GLY A 22 4.27 7.87 -17.49
N ILE A 23 3.97 9.11 -17.85
CA ILE A 23 3.97 9.58 -19.25
C ILE A 23 5.39 9.51 -19.82
N THR A 24 6.40 9.98 -19.08
CA THR A 24 7.79 9.88 -19.50
C THR A 24 8.20 8.43 -19.77
N ASN A 25 7.88 7.50 -18.85
CA ASN A 25 8.15 6.08 -19.04
C ASN A 25 7.39 5.47 -20.24
N TRP A 26 6.17 5.94 -20.51
CA TRP A 26 5.42 5.55 -21.70
C TRP A 26 6.14 5.98 -22.97
N VAL A 27 6.58 7.23 -23.05
CA VAL A 27 7.32 7.75 -24.22
C VAL A 27 8.63 6.98 -24.44
N ILE A 28 9.36 6.65 -23.37
CA ILE A 28 10.65 5.94 -23.46
C ILE A 28 10.47 4.45 -23.77
N THR A 29 9.47 3.78 -23.17
CA THR A 29 9.23 2.33 -23.32
C THR A 29 7.77 2.00 -23.61
N PRO A 30 7.29 2.30 -24.84
CA PRO A 30 5.89 2.15 -25.20
C PRO A 30 5.42 0.68 -25.19
N GLN A 31 6.32 -0.30 -25.34
CA GLN A 31 5.95 -1.73 -25.29
C GLN A 31 5.34 -2.16 -23.95
N TYR A 32 5.58 -1.38 -22.88
CA TYR A 32 5.03 -1.63 -21.55
C TYR A 32 3.93 -0.62 -21.16
N ALA A 33 3.32 0.07 -22.13
CA ALA A 33 2.31 1.11 -21.93
C ALA A 33 1.23 0.75 -20.90
N TRP A 34 0.75 -0.49 -20.91
CA TRP A 34 -0.29 -0.92 -19.97
C TRP A 34 0.17 -0.85 -18.50
N ARG A 35 1.45 -1.14 -18.20
CA ARG A 35 2.01 -1.07 -16.84
C ARG A 35 2.06 0.38 -16.35
N TRP A 36 2.44 1.29 -17.24
CA TRP A 36 2.44 2.73 -16.96
C TRP A 36 1.04 3.24 -16.74
N PHE A 37 0.10 2.86 -17.62
CA PHE A 37 -1.30 3.20 -17.48
C PHE A 37 -1.89 2.70 -16.15
N ALA A 38 -1.61 1.46 -15.75
CA ALA A 38 -2.06 0.92 -14.47
C ALA A 38 -1.54 1.74 -13.28
N GLY A 39 -0.26 2.12 -13.28
CA GLY A 39 0.32 2.97 -12.24
C GLY A 39 -0.23 4.40 -12.24
N ILE A 40 -0.42 4.99 -13.42
CA ILE A 40 -1.05 6.32 -13.62
C ILE A 40 -2.48 6.32 -13.07
N MET A 41 -3.26 5.28 -13.35
CA MET A 41 -4.67 5.18 -12.96
C MET A 41 -4.88 4.80 -11.50
N TYR A 42 -3.92 4.11 -10.88
CA TYR A 42 -4.01 3.68 -9.49
C TYR A 42 -4.24 4.87 -8.54
N MET A 43 -3.46 5.93 -8.69
CA MET A 43 -3.51 7.09 -7.79
C MET A 43 -4.82 7.90 -7.87
N PRO A 44 -5.31 8.30 -9.06
CA PRO A 44 -6.63 8.90 -9.22
C PRO A 44 -7.75 8.00 -8.69
N SER A 45 -7.68 6.69 -8.95
CA SER A 45 -8.69 5.73 -8.50
C SER A 45 -8.74 5.63 -6.97
N MET A 46 -7.57 5.53 -6.33
CA MET A 46 -7.45 5.57 -4.88
C MET A 46 -8.02 6.89 -4.33
N TRP A 47 -7.74 8.01 -4.99
CA TRP A 47 -8.22 9.31 -4.55
C TRP A 47 -9.75 9.47 -4.65
N ILE A 48 -10.34 9.02 -5.76
CA ILE A 48 -11.80 8.97 -5.93
C ILE A 48 -12.42 8.10 -4.83
N PHE A 49 -11.83 6.93 -4.56
CA PHE A 49 -12.28 6.05 -3.50
C PHE A 49 -12.18 6.72 -2.11
N VAL A 50 -11.11 7.44 -1.85
CA VAL A 50 -10.93 8.21 -0.60
C VAL A 50 -11.99 9.29 -0.47
N ILE A 51 -12.22 10.10 -1.50
CA ILE A 51 -13.27 11.13 -1.49
C ILE A 51 -14.63 10.48 -1.24
N TRP A 52 -14.94 9.38 -1.93
CA TRP A 52 -16.17 8.63 -1.75
C TRP A 52 -16.32 8.11 -0.31
N ALA A 53 -15.27 7.52 0.26
CA ALA A 53 -15.26 7.03 1.63
C ALA A 53 -15.42 8.16 2.66
N LEU A 54 -14.76 9.31 2.43
CA LEU A 54 -14.86 10.48 3.30
C LEU A 54 -16.21 11.18 3.22
N ASN A 55 -16.90 11.11 2.08
CA ASN A 55 -18.29 11.57 1.95
C ASN A 55 -19.27 10.70 2.75
N ARG A 56 -18.94 9.42 2.98
CA ARG A 56 -19.75 8.52 3.82
C ARG A 56 -19.49 8.72 5.31
N ARG A 57 -18.24 9.01 5.70
CA ARG A 57 -17.83 9.31 7.08
C ARG A 57 -16.77 10.40 7.09
N PRO A 58 -17.07 11.63 7.57
CA PRO A 58 -16.12 12.73 7.54
C PRO A 58 -14.91 12.46 8.44
N LEU A 59 -13.73 12.98 8.06
CA LEU A 59 -12.46 12.81 8.79
C LEU A 59 -12.54 13.23 10.27
N SER A 60 -13.48 14.11 10.63
CA SER A 60 -13.70 14.57 12.01
C SER A 60 -14.19 13.46 12.95
N GLN A 61 -14.79 12.39 12.41
CA GLN A 61 -15.23 11.23 13.19
C GLN A 61 -14.12 10.21 13.45
N TYR A 62 -12.99 10.33 12.75
CA TYR A 62 -11.84 9.45 12.95
C TYR A 62 -10.97 9.96 14.10
N SER A 63 -10.41 9.03 14.86
CA SER A 63 -9.40 9.37 15.85
C SER A 63 -8.17 10.00 15.18
N ILE A 64 -7.42 10.80 15.94
CA ILE A 64 -6.17 11.43 15.48
C ILE A 64 -5.21 10.37 14.92
N THR A 65 -5.15 9.20 15.55
CA THR A 65 -4.32 8.07 15.15
C THR A 65 -4.74 7.47 13.81
N GLU A 66 -6.05 7.23 13.60
CA GLU A 66 -6.57 6.71 12.34
C GLU A 66 -6.33 7.69 11.19
N ARG A 67 -6.55 8.99 11.43
CA ARG A 67 -6.27 10.03 10.43
C ARG A 67 -4.80 10.07 10.06
N ARG A 68 -3.89 10.01 11.05
CA ARG A 68 -2.44 9.99 10.79
C ARG A 68 -2.02 8.74 10.03
N PHE A 69 -2.52 7.57 10.42
CA PHE A 69 -2.24 6.31 9.73
C PHE A 69 -2.67 6.39 8.26
N PHE A 70 -3.90 6.83 8.01
CA PHE A 70 -4.44 7.00 6.66
C PHE A 70 -3.56 7.93 5.79
N ILE A 71 -3.19 9.10 6.31
CA ILE A 71 -2.33 10.07 5.60
C ILE A 71 -0.96 9.43 5.28
N VAL A 72 -0.33 8.79 6.27
CA VAL A 72 0.97 8.16 6.10
C VAL A 72 0.90 7.05 5.06
N SER A 73 -0.12 6.19 5.09
CA SER A 73 -0.28 5.11 4.11
C SER A 73 -0.42 5.62 2.68
N VAL A 74 -1.21 6.69 2.46
CA VAL A 74 -1.35 7.31 1.13
C VAL A 74 -0.01 7.86 0.65
N LEU A 75 0.67 8.64 1.51
CA LEU A 75 1.97 9.23 1.15
C LEU A 75 3.04 8.18 0.88
N SER A 76 3.08 7.11 1.68
CA SER A 76 4.03 6.02 1.46
C SER A 76 3.74 5.26 0.17
N ALA A 77 2.47 5.02 -0.17
CA ALA A 77 2.10 4.44 -1.46
C ALA A 77 2.55 5.34 -2.62
N SER A 78 2.32 6.66 -2.53
CA SER A 78 2.80 7.62 -3.53
C SER A 78 4.31 7.61 -3.70
N LEU A 79 5.04 7.53 -2.59
CA LEU A 79 6.50 7.47 -2.59
C LEU A 79 7.01 6.17 -3.25
N LEU A 80 6.37 5.03 -3.00
CA LEU A 80 6.76 3.77 -3.64
C LEU A 80 6.57 3.80 -5.15
N ILE A 81 5.44 4.31 -5.65
CA ILE A 81 5.20 4.43 -7.10
C ILE A 81 6.21 5.40 -7.72
N PHE A 82 6.46 6.53 -7.04
CA PHE A 82 7.44 7.50 -7.49
C PHE A 82 8.83 6.87 -7.64
N LEU A 83 9.29 6.13 -6.63
CA LEU A 83 10.57 5.44 -6.67
C LEU A 83 10.60 4.37 -7.77
N ALA A 84 9.55 3.57 -7.93
CA ALA A 84 9.46 2.57 -8.99
C ALA A 84 9.60 3.18 -10.39
N PHE A 85 8.87 4.27 -10.66
CA PHE A 85 8.95 4.97 -11.94
C PHE A 85 10.30 5.67 -12.15
N SER A 86 10.88 6.21 -11.08
CA SER A 86 12.20 6.85 -11.14
C SER A 86 13.30 5.85 -11.46
N LEU A 87 13.29 4.68 -10.81
CA LEU A 87 14.24 3.59 -11.08
C LEU A 87 14.19 3.15 -12.55
N ARG A 88 12.98 3.09 -13.14
CA ARG A 88 12.83 2.73 -14.55
C ARG A 88 13.41 3.78 -15.51
N VAL A 89 13.27 5.06 -15.18
CA VAL A 89 13.92 6.13 -15.97
C VAL A 89 15.44 6.03 -15.86
N ILE A 90 15.96 5.75 -14.67
CA ILE A 90 17.40 5.58 -14.43
C ILE A 90 17.95 4.38 -15.21
N GLU A 91 17.20 3.29 -15.28
CA GLU A 91 17.58 2.09 -16.05
C GLU A 91 17.86 2.40 -17.53
N HIS A 92 17.15 3.37 -18.12
CA HIS A 92 17.37 3.76 -19.51
C HIS A 92 18.78 4.29 -19.78
N PHE A 93 19.47 4.82 -18.76
CA PHE A 93 20.81 5.39 -18.91
C PHE A 93 21.93 4.35 -18.72
N ASP A 94 21.61 3.07 -18.46
CA ASP A 94 22.54 1.95 -18.29
C ASP A 94 23.70 2.19 -17.29
N VAL A 95 23.47 3.07 -16.31
CA VAL A 95 24.52 3.50 -15.35
C VAL A 95 24.76 2.45 -14.25
N PHE A 96 23.83 1.51 -14.05
CA PHE A 96 23.83 0.64 -12.87
C PHE A 96 23.62 -0.84 -13.20
N ASN A 97 24.09 -1.70 -12.31
CA ASN A 97 23.77 -3.13 -12.36
C ASN A 97 22.29 -3.36 -11.98
N MET A 98 21.44 -3.57 -12.99
CA MET A 98 20.00 -3.71 -12.82
C MET A 98 19.61 -4.90 -11.93
N ALA A 99 20.38 -6.00 -11.97
CA ALA A 99 20.11 -7.15 -11.12
C ALA A 99 20.26 -6.84 -9.62
N ALA A 100 21.21 -5.97 -9.27
CA ALA A 100 21.38 -5.50 -7.91
C ALA A 100 20.27 -4.54 -7.49
N ILE A 101 19.84 -3.64 -8.39
CA ILE A 101 18.73 -2.72 -8.16
C ILE A 101 17.42 -3.46 -7.94
N ASP A 102 17.08 -4.41 -8.81
CA ASP A 102 15.84 -5.19 -8.71
C ASP A 102 15.76 -5.94 -7.37
N ARG A 103 16.88 -6.55 -6.95
CA ARG A 103 16.98 -7.21 -5.65
C ARG A 103 16.81 -6.23 -4.50
N ALA A 104 17.53 -5.12 -4.51
CA ALA A 104 17.43 -4.10 -3.47
C ALA A 104 16.00 -3.55 -3.37
N TRP A 105 15.35 -3.31 -4.51
CA TRP A 105 13.99 -2.84 -4.61
C TRP A 105 12.99 -3.86 -4.07
N GLY A 106 13.09 -5.13 -4.49
CA GLY A 106 12.23 -6.21 -4.01
C GLY A 106 12.37 -6.47 -2.50
N ILE A 107 13.62 -6.51 -2.00
CA ILE A 107 13.88 -6.61 -0.55
C ILE A 107 13.28 -5.40 0.18
N GLY A 108 13.49 -4.19 -0.35
CA GLY A 108 12.95 -2.95 0.20
C GLY A 108 11.43 -2.96 0.30
N ILE A 109 10.72 -3.40 -0.74
CA ILE A 109 9.26 -3.54 -0.73
C ILE A 109 8.82 -4.55 0.33
N GLY A 110 9.47 -5.71 0.40
CA GLY A 110 9.13 -6.75 1.39
C GLY A 110 9.28 -6.24 2.82
N LEU A 111 10.41 -5.60 3.13
CA LEU A 111 10.66 -5.00 4.45
C LEU A 111 9.69 -3.86 4.76
N PHE A 112 9.39 -3.02 3.78
CA PHE A 112 8.39 -1.96 3.92
C PHE A 112 7.00 -2.53 4.24
N LEU A 113 6.57 -3.58 3.53
CA LEU A 113 5.31 -4.26 3.80
C LEU A 113 5.30 -4.89 5.18
N ALA A 114 6.41 -5.49 5.61
CA ALA A 114 6.57 -6.06 6.93
C ALA A 114 6.43 -4.99 8.04
N ALA A 115 7.07 -3.83 7.83
CA ALA A 115 6.97 -2.69 8.73
C ALA A 115 5.54 -2.13 8.78
N LEU A 116 4.88 -1.97 7.63
CA LEU A 116 3.48 -1.55 7.57
C LEU A 116 2.55 -2.51 8.32
N GLY A 117 2.72 -3.82 8.14
CA GLY A 117 1.99 -4.85 8.88
C GLY A 117 2.12 -4.69 10.40
N ASN A 118 3.30 -4.28 10.87
CA ASN A 118 3.55 -4.03 12.28
C ASN A 118 3.03 -2.69 12.81
N THR A 119 2.94 -1.67 11.95
CA THR A 119 2.41 -0.35 12.31
C THR A 119 0.88 -0.24 12.22
N LEU A 120 0.21 -1.18 11.52
CA LEU A 120 -1.25 -1.31 11.57
C LEU A 120 -1.70 -1.23 13.04
N PRO A 121 -2.62 -0.31 13.38
CA PRO A 121 -2.87 0.06 14.76
C PRO A 121 -3.38 -1.15 15.55
N LYS A 122 -2.47 -1.78 16.29
CA LYS A 122 -2.75 -2.77 17.34
C LYS A 122 -3.29 -2.10 18.61
N VAL A 123 -3.29 -0.76 18.63
CA VAL A 123 -3.58 0.10 19.78
C VAL A 123 -5.08 0.34 19.92
N LEU A 124 -5.59 -0.02 21.10
CA LEU A 124 -6.98 0.15 21.52
C LEU A 124 -7.34 1.64 21.57
N GLY A 125 -8.38 2.04 20.83
CA GLY A 125 -9.23 3.13 21.33
C GLY A 125 -9.99 2.63 22.57
N PRO A 126 -10.31 3.49 23.56
CA PRO A 126 -11.00 3.06 24.77
C PRO A 126 -12.25 2.23 24.42
N LEU A 127 -12.32 1.01 24.97
CA LEU A 127 -13.40 0.05 24.72
C LEU A 127 -14.78 0.65 25.05
N SER A 128 -14.82 1.60 25.99
CA SER A 128 -16.00 2.36 26.39
C SER A 128 -16.58 3.26 25.28
N ALA A 129 -15.79 3.63 24.26
CA ALA A 129 -16.25 4.45 23.14
C ALA A 129 -16.74 3.62 21.94
N LYS A 130 -16.55 2.29 21.94
CA LYS A 130 -16.94 1.41 20.83
C LYS A 130 -18.29 0.75 21.15
N GLN A 131 -19.37 1.33 20.63
CA GLN A 131 -20.68 0.68 20.60
C GLN A 131 -20.58 -0.67 19.85
N CYS A 132 -20.85 -1.76 20.57
CA CYS A 132 -20.95 -3.17 20.15
C CYS A 132 -19.74 -3.77 19.37
N ALA A 133 -19.19 -4.87 19.90
CA ALA A 133 -18.16 -5.74 19.31
C ALA A 133 -16.75 -5.13 19.06
N GLY A 134 -16.19 -4.42 20.06
CA GLY A 134 -14.81 -3.91 19.99
C GLY A 134 -13.72 -4.99 19.88
N SER A 135 -13.94 -6.16 20.49
CA SER A 135 -13.00 -7.30 20.49
C SER A 135 -12.83 -7.94 19.11
N GLU A 136 -13.92 -8.11 18.35
CA GLU A 136 -13.87 -8.68 17.00
C GLU A 136 -13.10 -7.79 16.05
N LYS A 137 -13.39 -6.49 16.04
CA LYS A 137 -12.67 -5.49 15.24
C LYS A 137 -11.16 -5.53 15.51
N GLN A 138 -10.78 -5.63 16.79
CA GLN A 138 -9.37 -5.73 17.17
C GLN A 138 -8.73 -7.05 16.71
N SER A 139 -9.46 -8.17 16.81
CA SER A 139 -8.95 -9.47 16.36
C SER A 139 -8.64 -9.46 14.86
N VAL A 140 -9.51 -8.83 14.05
CA VAL A 140 -9.32 -8.72 12.59
C VAL A 140 -8.13 -7.80 12.28
N GLN A 141 -8.00 -6.67 12.97
CA GLN A 141 -6.86 -5.76 12.78
C GLN A 141 -5.52 -6.42 13.13
N ARG A 142 -5.46 -7.16 14.24
CA ARG A 142 -4.24 -7.91 14.62
C ARG A 142 -3.91 -8.99 13.60
N PHE A 143 -4.92 -9.72 13.14
CA PHE A 143 -4.74 -10.73 12.10
C PHE A 143 -4.22 -10.11 10.81
N ALA A 144 -4.79 -8.99 10.37
CA ALA A 144 -4.33 -8.26 9.19
C ALA A 144 -2.89 -7.79 9.32
N GLY A 145 -2.54 -7.20 10.48
CA GLY A 145 -1.17 -6.77 10.77
C GLY A 145 -0.17 -7.92 10.66
N TRP A 146 -0.47 -9.08 11.26
CA TRP A 146 0.39 -10.26 11.18
C TRP A 146 0.46 -10.87 9.79
N ALA A 147 -0.68 -10.95 9.07
CA ALA A 147 -0.72 -11.48 7.71
C ALA A 147 0.20 -10.67 6.78
N PHE A 148 0.10 -9.33 6.81
CA PHE A 148 0.97 -8.47 6.01
C PHE A 148 2.42 -8.47 6.51
N ALA A 149 2.65 -8.56 7.83
CA ALA A 149 4.00 -8.65 8.38
C ALA A 149 4.74 -9.89 7.87
N LEU A 150 4.10 -11.05 7.96
CA LEU A 150 4.65 -12.33 7.50
C LEU A 150 4.81 -12.35 5.98
N ALA A 151 3.81 -11.87 5.24
CA ALA A 151 3.89 -11.77 3.78
C ALA A 151 5.06 -10.88 3.33
N GLY A 152 5.27 -9.73 3.98
CA GLY A 152 6.40 -8.85 3.68
C GLY A 152 7.76 -9.49 3.97
N LEU A 153 7.89 -10.23 5.08
CA LEU A 153 9.12 -10.98 5.37
C LEU A 153 9.36 -12.09 4.36
N MET A 154 8.34 -12.88 4.02
CA MET A 154 8.44 -13.91 2.98
C MET A 154 8.82 -13.31 1.62
N TYR A 155 8.24 -12.15 1.27
CA TYR A 155 8.57 -11.39 0.08
C TYR A 155 10.06 -10.98 0.07
N ALA A 156 10.57 -10.41 1.17
CA ALA A 156 11.96 -10.00 1.27
C ALA A 156 12.94 -11.18 1.18
N VAL A 157 12.64 -12.29 1.87
CA VAL A 157 13.44 -13.52 1.82
C VAL A 157 13.44 -14.11 0.41
N LEU A 158 12.29 -14.14 -0.26
CA LEU A 158 12.18 -14.60 -1.64
C LEU A 158 13.10 -13.79 -2.57
N TRP A 159 13.07 -12.45 -2.50
CA TRP A 159 13.93 -11.59 -3.32
C TRP A 159 15.42 -11.66 -2.95
N MET A 160 15.74 -12.05 -1.72
CA MET A 160 17.12 -12.23 -1.27
C MET A 160 17.75 -13.50 -1.85
N PHE A 161 17.01 -14.63 -1.88
CA PHE A 161 17.59 -15.93 -2.20
C PHE A 161 17.17 -16.52 -3.56
N ALA A 162 15.99 -16.16 -4.08
CA ALA A 162 15.52 -16.71 -5.35
C ALA A 162 16.18 -16.03 -6.57
N SER A 163 16.00 -16.65 -7.74
CA SER A 163 16.30 -16.00 -9.01
C SER A 163 15.31 -14.86 -9.26
N ILE A 164 15.74 -13.80 -9.95
CA ILE A 164 14.92 -12.59 -10.18
C ILE A 164 13.59 -12.94 -10.86
N LYS A 165 13.62 -13.84 -11.86
CA LYS A 165 12.40 -14.29 -12.56
C LYS A 165 11.41 -15.00 -11.63
N LEU A 166 11.92 -15.84 -10.73
CA LEU A 166 11.08 -16.57 -9.78
C LEU A 166 10.54 -15.63 -8.70
N ALA A 167 11.38 -14.71 -8.21
CA ALA A 167 11.00 -13.72 -7.22
C ALA A 167 9.88 -12.82 -7.75
N ASP A 168 10.03 -12.26 -8.96
CA ASP A 168 9.03 -11.43 -9.62
C ASP A 168 7.66 -12.14 -9.70
N ALA A 169 7.66 -13.38 -10.23
CA ALA A 169 6.43 -14.16 -10.38
C ALA A 169 5.77 -14.55 -9.04
N ILE A 170 6.55 -15.09 -8.08
CA ILE A 170 5.98 -15.62 -6.83
C ILE A 170 5.56 -14.51 -5.88
N SER A 171 6.27 -13.38 -5.88
CA SER A 171 6.07 -12.32 -4.92
C SER A 171 4.66 -11.70 -4.96
N ILE A 172 4.05 -11.62 -6.15
CA ILE A 172 2.66 -11.18 -6.33
C ILE A 172 1.70 -12.14 -5.61
N TYR A 173 1.88 -13.45 -5.76
CA TYR A 173 1.01 -14.45 -5.14
C TYR A 173 1.10 -14.42 -3.61
N ILE A 174 2.27 -14.15 -3.04
CA ILE A 174 2.44 -13.99 -1.58
C ILE A 174 1.56 -12.84 -1.05
N VAL A 175 1.62 -11.68 -1.70
CA VAL A 175 0.84 -10.50 -1.30
C VAL A 175 -0.66 -10.74 -1.51
N MET A 176 -1.03 -11.34 -2.65
CA MET A 176 -2.43 -11.67 -2.96
C MET A 176 -3.02 -12.68 -1.98
N ALA A 177 -2.26 -13.69 -1.57
CA ALA A 177 -2.69 -14.66 -0.58
C ALA A 177 -2.92 -13.99 0.79
N ALA A 178 -2.01 -13.11 1.22
CA ALA A 178 -2.17 -12.37 2.46
C ALA A 178 -3.43 -11.47 2.44
N LEU A 179 -3.64 -10.75 1.34
CA LEU A 179 -4.83 -9.93 1.15
C LEU A 179 -6.11 -10.78 1.17
N ALA A 180 -6.13 -11.91 0.46
CA ALA A 180 -7.26 -12.83 0.44
C ALA A 180 -7.59 -13.37 1.84
N LEU A 181 -6.58 -13.75 2.63
CA LEU A 181 -6.77 -14.19 4.01
C LEU A 181 -7.38 -13.09 4.89
N VAL A 182 -6.93 -11.84 4.73
CA VAL A 182 -7.48 -10.70 5.47
C VAL A 182 -8.94 -10.43 5.08
N VAL A 183 -9.25 -10.44 3.80
CA VAL A 183 -10.63 -10.27 3.30
C VAL A 183 -11.52 -11.39 3.81
N LEU A 184 -11.08 -12.65 3.72
CA LEU A 184 -11.84 -13.80 4.22
C LEU A 184 -12.10 -13.68 5.73
N ARG A 185 -11.08 -13.29 6.50
CA ARG A 185 -11.22 -13.06 7.95
C ARG A 185 -12.20 -11.94 8.26
N TYR A 186 -12.18 -10.85 7.47
CA TYR A 186 -13.10 -9.73 7.62
C TYR A 186 -14.55 -10.15 7.29
N LEU A 187 -14.76 -10.87 6.19
CA LEU A 187 -16.08 -11.39 5.81
C LEU A 187 -16.64 -12.35 6.87
N TRP A 188 -15.80 -13.22 7.43
CA TRP A 188 -16.22 -14.11 8.51
C TRP A 188 -16.61 -13.33 9.77
N ALA A 189 -15.84 -12.31 10.15
CA ALA A 189 -16.17 -11.48 11.31
C ALA A 189 -17.46 -10.67 11.13
N MET A 190 -17.85 -10.32 9.89
CA MET A 190 -19.11 -9.62 9.60
C MET A 190 -20.32 -10.55 9.47
N ARG A 191 -20.15 -11.87 9.50
CA ARG A 191 -21.26 -12.80 9.33
C ARG A 191 -22.24 -12.62 10.50
N PRO A 192 -23.56 -12.41 10.24
CA PRO A 192 -24.53 -12.25 11.31
C PRO A 192 -24.54 -13.51 12.17
N ARG A 193 -24.26 -13.34 13.46
CA ARG A 193 -24.46 -14.40 14.46
C ARG A 193 -25.96 -14.47 14.70
N ILE A 194 -26.63 -15.44 14.09
CA ILE A 194 -27.98 -15.82 14.48
C ILE A 194 -27.82 -16.45 15.87
N ILE A 195 -28.23 -15.71 16.90
CA ILE A 195 -28.36 -16.21 18.28
C ILE A 195 -29.85 -16.50 18.47
#